data_AF-A0A4Y9ZP89-F1
#
_entry.id   AF-A0A4Y9ZP89-F1
#
_cell.length_a   1.000
_cell.length_b   1.000
_cell.length_c   1.000
_cell.angle_alpha   90.00
_cell.angle_beta   90.00
_cell.angle_gamma   90.00
#
_symmetry.space_group_name_H-M   'P 1'
#
loop_
_entity.id
_entity.type
_entity.pdbx_description
1 polymer ?
#
loop_
_entity_poly.entity_id
_entity_poly.type
_entity_poly.pdbx_seq_one_letter_code
_entity_poly.pdbx_strand_id
1 'polypeptide(L)'
;MSSGVEMLHTAAAKLSLVDGVALSQALVRSLPRVAKYLALFTVALNWRSLPFAWHVRVFAPIIAIRLRWFALRLTLLFHSKKDRKKAERQWLENLSPIGASPFDGLVTHKTWAALDDCDYNFHLSNSCYAKNLDTARLKAALAHFPGFLRAGGWIPLGAETRLDLIYPIPLYWFLDPP
;
A
#
# COMPACT_ATOMS: atom_id res chain seq x y z
N MET A 1 -63.98 33.12 -20.71
CA MET A 1 -63.32 32.28 -19.67
C MET A 1 -62.03 31.59 -20.16
N SER A 2 -61.60 31.76 -21.42
CA SER A 2 -60.39 31.10 -21.96
C SER A 2 -59.05 31.78 -21.58
N SER A 3 -59.04 33.11 -21.44
CA SER A 3 -57.81 33.90 -21.24
C SER A 3 -57.14 33.70 -19.86
N GLY A 4 -57.92 33.44 -18.80
CA GLY A 4 -57.38 33.24 -17.45
C GLY A 4 -56.68 31.89 -17.26
N VAL A 5 -57.16 30.85 -17.96
CA VAL A 5 -56.58 29.50 -17.90
C VAL A 5 -55.24 29.45 -18.63
N GLU A 6 -55.11 30.12 -19.79
CA GLU A 6 -53.83 30.22 -20.50
C GLU A 6 -52.76 30.98 -19.71
N MET A 7 -53.13 32.05 -19.00
CA MET A 7 -52.19 32.75 -18.11
C MET A 7 -51.69 31.88 -16.96
N LEU A 8 -52.56 31.05 -16.38
CA LEU A 8 -52.18 30.14 -15.28
C LEU A 8 -51.23 29.05 -15.78
N HIS A 9 -51.46 28.49 -16.97
CA HIS A 9 -50.55 27.50 -17.56
C HIS A 9 -49.18 28.11 -17.93
N THR A 10 -49.15 29.34 -18.45
CA THR A 10 -47.87 30.03 -18.74
C THR A 10 -47.12 30.44 -17.48
N ALA A 11 -47.82 30.83 -16.42
CA ALA A 11 -47.20 31.12 -15.12
C ALA A 11 -46.61 29.85 -14.47
N ALA A 12 -47.34 28.73 -14.50
CA ALA A 12 -46.86 27.44 -13.99
C ALA A 12 -45.63 26.93 -14.78
N ALA A 13 -45.65 27.08 -16.12
CA ALA A 13 -44.51 26.72 -16.96
C ALA A 13 -43.27 27.59 -16.66
N LYS A 14 -43.44 28.90 -16.49
CA LYS A 14 -42.35 29.81 -16.11
C LYS A 14 -41.79 29.49 -14.72
N LEU A 15 -42.65 29.17 -13.75
CA LEU A 15 -42.21 28.77 -12.40
C LEU A 15 -41.37 27.49 -12.46
N SER A 16 -41.85 26.47 -13.18
CA SER A 16 -41.13 25.20 -13.36
C SER A 16 -39.78 25.37 -14.07
N LEU A 17 -39.69 26.29 -15.04
CA LEU A 17 -38.44 26.64 -15.71
C LEU A 17 -37.47 27.38 -14.79
N VAL A 18 -37.96 28.31 -13.96
CA VAL A 18 -37.13 29.02 -12.97
C VAL A 18 -36.61 28.05 -11.91
N ASP A 19 -37.44 27.11 -11.46
CA ASP A 19 -37.03 26.05 -10.52
C ASP A 19 -35.99 25.09 -11.15
N GLY A 20 -36.16 24.73 -12.43
CA GLY A 20 -35.19 23.93 -13.19
C GLY A 20 -33.86 24.65 -13.43
N VAL A 21 -33.90 25.96 -13.71
CA VAL A 21 -32.69 26.79 -13.86
C VAL A 21 -31.99 26.98 -12.51
N ALA A 22 -32.73 27.16 -11.41
CA ALA A 22 -32.15 27.25 -10.08
C ALA A 22 -31.50 25.92 -9.64
N LEU A 23 -32.15 24.78 -9.92
CA LEU A 23 -31.61 23.45 -9.65
C LEU A 23 -30.34 23.17 -10.47
N SER A 24 -30.35 23.48 -11.77
CA SER A 24 -29.17 23.28 -12.63
C SER A 24 -27.99 24.17 -12.21
N GLN A 25 -28.23 25.42 -11.82
CA GLN A 25 -27.18 26.30 -11.28
C GLN A 25 -26.65 25.80 -9.92
N ALA A 26 -27.51 25.27 -9.06
CA ALA A 26 -27.10 24.67 -7.79
C ALA A 26 -26.25 23.39 -8.01
N LEU A 27 -26.62 22.56 -8.98
CA LEU A 27 -25.86 21.37 -9.38
C LEU A 27 -24.50 21.76 -9.97
N VAL A 28 -24.43 22.70 -10.90
CA VAL A 28 -23.17 23.17 -11.51
C VAL A 28 -22.23 23.79 -10.46
N ARG A 29 -22.78 24.53 -9.49
CA ARG A 29 -21.99 25.09 -8.36
C ARG A 29 -21.49 24.02 -7.38
N SER A 30 -22.24 22.94 -7.21
CA SER A 30 -21.90 21.84 -6.29
C SER A 30 -21.02 20.78 -6.93
N LEU A 31 -21.08 20.65 -8.27
CA LEU A 31 -20.31 19.71 -9.08
C LEU A 31 -18.80 19.73 -8.76
N PRO A 32 -18.10 20.88 -8.69
CA PRO A 32 -16.67 20.88 -8.37
C PRO A 32 -16.38 20.42 -6.94
N ARG A 33 -17.29 20.67 -5.98
CA ARG A 33 -17.13 20.18 -4.59
C ARG A 33 -17.30 18.67 -4.54
N VAL A 34 -18.36 18.15 -5.15
CA VAL A 34 -18.62 16.70 -5.23
C VAL A 34 -17.49 16.00 -5.97
N ALA A 35 -17.06 16.53 -7.12
CA ALA A 35 -15.92 15.99 -7.88
C ALA A 35 -14.62 16.00 -7.06
N LYS A 36 -14.35 17.06 -6.27
CA LYS A 36 -13.19 17.11 -5.38
C LYS A 36 -13.23 16.00 -4.32
N TYR A 37 -14.37 15.79 -3.67
CA TYR A 37 -14.51 14.75 -2.65
C TYR A 37 -14.47 13.34 -3.27
N LEU A 38 -15.08 13.13 -4.43
CA LEU A 38 -14.98 11.87 -5.17
C LEU A 38 -13.55 11.59 -5.61
N ALA A 39 -12.82 12.59 -6.11
CA ALA A 39 -11.41 12.45 -6.48
C ALA A 39 -10.56 12.10 -5.26
N LEU A 40 -10.76 12.78 -4.13
CA LEU A 40 -10.06 12.48 -2.88
C LEU A 40 -10.39 11.08 -2.37
N PHE A 41 -11.66 10.66 -2.48
CA PHE A 41 -12.10 9.33 -2.12
C PHE A 41 -11.44 8.26 -2.99
N THR A 42 -11.38 8.45 -4.32
CA THR A 42 -10.68 7.54 -5.23
C THR A 42 -9.19 7.46 -4.93
N VAL A 43 -8.54 8.59 -4.62
CA VAL A 43 -7.13 8.61 -4.18
C VAL A 43 -6.95 7.88 -2.85
N ALA A 44 -7.88 8.07 -1.91
CA ALA A 44 -7.86 7.38 -0.63
C ALA A 44 -8.07 5.86 -0.78
N LEU A 45 -8.88 5.41 -1.74
CA LEU A 45 -9.02 3.99 -2.07
C LEU A 45 -7.76 3.43 -2.75
N ASN A 46 -7.11 4.21 -3.62
CA ASN A 46 -5.92 3.82 -4.38
C ASN A 46 -4.60 4.24 -3.70
N TRP A 47 -4.61 4.56 -2.41
CA TRP A 47 -3.43 5.08 -1.71
C TRP A 47 -2.22 4.14 -1.78
N ARG A 48 -2.47 2.84 -1.89
CA ARG A 48 -1.48 1.77 -2.05
C ARG A 48 -0.88 1.67 -3.45
N SER A 49 -1.50 2.30 -4.43
CA SER A 49 -1.09 2.36 -5.83
C SER A 49 -0.57 3.75 -6.22
N LEU A 50 -0.41 4.65 -5.26
CA LEU A 50 0.27 5.92 -5.47
C LEU A 50 1.74 5.72 -5.83
N PRO A 51 2.34 6.62 -6.64
CA PRO A 51 3.78 6.67 -6.80
C PRO A 51 4.43 6.76 -5.41
N PHE A 52 5.52 6.02 -5.20
CA PHE A 52 6.23 5.85 -3.91
C PHE A 52 5.60 4.88 -2.89
N ALA A 53 4.32 4.53 -2.97
CA ALA A 53 3.73 3.55 -2.03
C ALA A 53 4.43 2.18 -2.11
N TRP A 54 4.80 1.76 -3.32
CA TRP A 54 5.62 0.57 -3.55
C TRP A 54 7.00 0.68 -2.88
N HIS A 55 7.67 1.83 -2.97
CA HIS A 55 8.98 2.03 -2.35
C HIS A 55 8.87 1.87 -0.84
N VAL A 56 7.87 2.51 -0.21
CA VAL A 56 7.66 2.38 1.24
C VAL A 56 7.42 0.91 1.62
N ARG A 57 6.59 0.18 0.86
CA ARG A 57 6.29 -1.24 1.12
C ARG A 57 7.52 -2.13 0.99
N VAL A 58 8.25 -1.98 -0.11
CA VAL A 58 9.45 -2.77 -0.39
C VAL A 58 10.54 -2.46 0.63
N PHE A 59 10.79 -1.17 0.95
CA PHE A 59 11.82 -0.77 1.90
C PHE A 59 11.40 -0.89 3.37
N ALA A 60 10.14 -1.20 3.68
CA ALA A 60 9.66 -1.34 5.07
C ALA A 60 10.51 -2.30 5.92
N PRO A 61 10.95 -3.48 5.44
CA PRO A 61 11.84 -4.35 6.20
C PRO A 61 13.20 -3.71 6.51
N ILE A 62 13.77 -2.94 5.57
CA ILE A 62 15.03 -2.20 5.79
C ILE A 62 14.82 -1.12 6.83
N ILE A 63 13.75 -0.34 6.70
CA ILE A 63 13.40 0.73 7.65
C ILE A 63 13.22 0.13 9.05
N ALA A 64 12.52 -1.00 9.18
CA ALA A 64 12.32 -1.68 10.45
C ALA A 64 13.65 -2.10 11.11
N ILE A 65 14.59 -2.66 10.36
CA ILE A 65 15.92 -3.02 10.88
C ILE A 65 16.71 -1.77 11.30
N ARG A 66 16.65 -0.69 10.52
CA ARG A 66 17.31 0.58 10.86
C ARG A 66 16.73 1.22 12.12
N LEU A 67 15.41 1.17 12.30
CA LEU A 67 14.76 1.66 13.52
C LEU A 67 15.17 0.82 14.74
N ARG A 68 15.25 -0.50 14.62
CA ARG A 68 15.77 -1.38 15.68
C ARG A 68 17.22 -1.07 16.03
N TRP A 69 18.06 -0.82 15.03
CA TRP A 69 19.44 -0.39 15.22
C TRP A 69 19.54 0.97 15.93
N PHE A 70 18.70 1.93 15.54
CA PHE A 70 18.65 3.23 16.19
C PHE A 70 18.19 3.11 17.66
N ALA A 71 17.16 2.31 17.93
CA ALA A 71 16.70 2.01 19.28
C ALA A 71 17.82 1.38 20.14
N LEU A 72 18.56 0.40 19.60
CA LEU A 72 19.73 -0.16 20.27
C LEU A 72 20.75 0.94 20.61
N ARG A 73 21.08 1.81 19.65
CA ARG A 73 22.02 2.92 19.90
C ARG A 73 21.54 3.87 20.99
N LEU A 74 20.24 4.17 21.04
CA LEU A 74 19.65 4.98 22.09
C LEU A 74 19.82 4.32 23.47
N THR A 75 19.58 3.01 23.59
CA THR A 75 19.80 2.28 24.86
C THR A 75 21.27 2.27 25.31
N LEU A 76 22.20 2.41 24.37
CA LEU A 76 23.65 2.36 24.62
C LEU A 76 24.29 3.74 24.80
N LEU A 77 23.53 4.84 24.82
CA LEU A 77 24.07 6.20 24.89
C LEU A 77 24.96 6.46 26.12
N PHE A 78 24.56 5.92 27.28
CA PHE A 78 25.26 6.10 28.56
C PHE A 78 26.25 4.98 28.90
N HIS A 79 26.46 4.03 27.99
CA HIS A 79 27.36 2.89 28.22
C HIS A 79 28.79 3.22 27.79
N SER A 80 29.77 2.52 28.38
CA SER A 80 31.18 2.64 28.00
C SER A 80 31.40 2.26 26.53
N LYS A 81 32.42 2.84 25.89
CA LYS A 81 32.80 2.53 24.49
C LYS A 81 32.99 1.02 24.26
N LYS A 82 33.52 0.31 25.26
CA LYS A 82 33.75 -1.15 25.20
C LYS A 82 32.43 -1.91 25.17
N ASP A 83 31.50 -1.55 26.05
CA ASP A 83 30.19 -2.21 26.16
C ASP A 83 29.32 -1.95 24.95
N ARG A 84 29.36 -0.71 24.43
CA ARG A 84 28.69 -0.36 23.17
C ARG A 84 29.17 -1.24 22.01
N LYS A 85 30.48 -1.39 21.85
CA LYS A 85 31.06 -2.23 20.77
C LYS A 85 30.69 -3.71 20.93
N LYS A 86 30.62 -4.20 22.16
CA LYS A 86 30.18 -5.58 22.47
C LYS A 86 28.71 -5.77 22.11
N ALA A 87 27.83 -4.86 22.53
CA ALA A 87 26.40 -4.93 22.24
C ALA A 87 26.09 -4.79 20.74
N GLU A 88 26.77 -3.89 20.03
CA GLU A 88 26.65 -3.76 18.57
C GLU A 88 27.06 -5.05 17.84
N ARG A 89 28.14 -5.70 18.29
CA ARG A 89 28.59 -6.97 17.72
C ARG A 89 27.59 -8.08 17.98
N GLN A 90 27.15 -8.23 19.22
CA GLN A 90 26.19 -9.26 19.60
C GLN A 90 24.86 -9.10 18.84
N TRP A 91 24.41 -7.86 18.61
CA TRP A 91 23.22 -7.61 17.81
C TRP A 91 23.38 -8.06 16.35
N LEU A 92 24.54 -7.83 15.74
CA LEU A 92 24.84 -8.27 14.37
C LEU A 92 24.96 -9.79 14.25
N GLU A 93 25.59 -10.43 15.24
CA GLU A 93 25.71 -11.88 15.34
C GLU A 93 24.32 -12.52 15.48
N ASN A 94 23.46 -11.98 16.34
CA ASN A 94 22.09 -12.47 16.52
C ASN A 94 21.21 -12.28 15.28
N LEU A 95 21.50 -11.27 14.46
CA LEU A 95 20.76 -11.01 13.22
C LEU A 95 21.14 -12.00 12.11
N SER A 96 22.37 -12.51 12.13
CA SER A 96 22.90 -13.39 11.09
C SER A 96 22.60 -14.85 11.45
N PRO A 97 21.95 -15.63 10.60
CA PRO A 97 21.71 -17.05 10.85
C PRO A 97 23.00 -17.87 10.63
N ILE A 98 23.97 -17.73 11.53
CA ILE A 98 25.25 -18.43 11.46
C ILE A 98 25.01 -19.92 11.72
N GLY A 99 25.33 -20.76 10.73
CA GLY A 99 25.21 -22.22 10.85
C GLY A 99 23.80 -22.79 10.59
N ALA A 100 22.82 -21.95 10.21
CA ALA A 100 21.53 -22.45 9.75
C ALA A 100 21.66 -23.00 8.32
N SER A 101 20.99 -24.12 8.04
CA SER A 101 20.87 -24.66 6.69
C SER A 101 20.07 -23.69 5.80
N PRO A 102 20.54 -23.40 4.57
CA PRO A 102 19.79 -22.57 3.62
C PRO A 102 18.49 -23.24 3.16
N PHE A 103 18.36 -24.56 3.31
CA PHE A 103 17.18 -25.32 2.88
C PHE A 103 16.06 -25.34 3.92
N ASP A 104 16.37 -25.05 5.18
CA ASP A 104 15.39 -25.08 6.28
C ASP A 104 14.73 -23.70 6.50
N GLY A 105 15.24 -22.67 5.82
CA GLY A 105 14.78 -21.30 5.98
C GLY A 105 13.51 -20.99 5.19
N LEU A 106 12.38 -20.87 5.88
CA LEU A 106 11.14 -20.34 5.30
C LEU A 106 10.95 -18.86 5.66
N VAL A 107 10.82 -17.99 4.66
CA VAL A 107 10.52 -16.57 4.85
C VAL A 107 9.13 -16.25 4.31
N THR A 108 8.18 -16.06 5.23
CA THR A 108 6.80 -15.74 4.88
C THR A 108 6.58 -14.22 4.80
N HIS A 109 5.89 -13.76 3.75
CA HIS A 109 5.39 -12.38 3.65
C HIS A 109 3.86 -12.40 3.69
N LYS A 110 3.29 -11.85 4.76
CA LYS A 110 1.83 -11.75 4.93
C LYS A 110 1.34 -10.41 4.37
N THR A 111 0.34 -10.47 3.50
CA THR A 111 -0.39 -9.31 2.98
C THR A 111 -1.84 -9.72 2.74
N TRP A 112 -2.72 -8.73 2.57
CA TRP A 112 -4.12 -8.92 2.19
C TRP A 112 -4.36 -8.35 0.79
N ALA A 113 -5.37 -8.89 0.09
CA ALA A 113 -5.79 -8.42 -1.22
C ALA A 113 -6.66 -7.17 -1.05
N ALA A 114 -6.09 -6.00 -1.39
CA ALA A 114 -6.79 -4.74 -1.34
C ALA A 114 -7.61 -4.49 -2.61
N LEU A 115 -8.61 -3.61 -2.53
CA LEU A 115 -9.50 -3.30 -3.65
C LEU A 115 -8.73 -2.77 -4.86
N ASP A 116 -7.63 -2.05 -4.65
CA ASP A 116 -6.75 -1.56 -5.72
C ASP A 116 -5.88 -2.65 -6.35
N ASP A 117 -5.68 -3.77 -5.65
CA ASP A 117 -4.90 -4.91 -6.13
C ASP A 117 -5.79 -5.95 -6.86
N CYS A 118 -7.12 -5.81 -6.82
CA CYS A 118 -8.08 -6.73 -7.43
C CYS A 118 -8.53 -6.30 -8.84
N ASP A 119 -8.87 -7.29 -9.68
CA ASP A 119 -9.45 -7.09 -11.01
C ASP A 119 -10.99 -6.95 -10.96
N TYR A 120 -11.62 -6.85 -12.14
CA TYR A 120 -13.09 -6.76 -12.27
C TYR A 120 -13.83 -7.93 -11.62
N ASN A 121 -13.19 -9.10 -11.50
CA ASN A 121 -13.79 -10.29 -10.91
C ASN A 121 -13.63 -10.33 -9.38
N PHE A 122 -13.16 -9.24 -8.76
CA PHE A 122 -12.85 -9.16 -7.32
C PHE A 122 -11.82 -10.20 -6.86
N HIS A 123 -10.96 -10.67 -7.77
CA HIS A 123 -9.82 -11.52 -7.46
C HIS A 123 -8.53 -10.73 -7.59
N LEU A 124 -7.48 -11.12 -6.86
CA LEU A 124 -6.17 -10.49 -6.95
C LEU A 124 -5.65 -10.58 -8.39
N SER A 125 -5.28 -9.42 -8.97
CA SER A 125 -4.76 -9.37 -10.34
C SER A 125 -3.42 -10.11 -10.45
N ASN A 126 -3.18 -10.76 -11.59
CA ASN A 126 -1.96 -11.54 -11.84
C ASN A 126 -0.67 -10.71 -11.66
N SER A 127 -0.70 -9.42 -11.99
CA SER A 127 0.45 -8.52 -11.82
C SER A 127 0.73 -8.17 -10.35
N CYS A 128 -0.28 -8.22 -9.48
CA CYS A 128 -0.13 -7.90 -8.06
C CYS A 128 0.65 -8.95 -7.27
N TYR A 129 0.75 -10.19 -7.77
CA TYR A 129 1.62 -11.21 -7.18
C TYR A 129 3.09 -10.82 -7.30
N ALA A 130 3.53 -10.35 -8.48
CA ALA A 130 4.89 -9.87 -8.68
C ALA A 130 5.20 -8.63 -7.82
N LYS A 131 4.23 -7.70 -7.70
CA LYS A 131 4.31 -6.53 -6.81
C LYS A 131 4.61 -6.91 -5.36
N ASN A 132 3.94 -7.94 -4.84
CA ASN A 132 4.14 -8.40 -3.45
C ASN A 132 5.41 -9.26 -3.31
N LEU A 133 5.80 -9.98 -4.37
CA LEU A 133 7.00 -10.80 -4.40
C LEU A 133 8.28 -9.98 -4.16
N ASP A 134 8.37 -8.76 -4.68
CA ASP A 134 9.55 -7.89 -4.44
C ASP A 134 9.78 -7.62 -2.95
N THR A 135 8.70 -7.41 -2.19
CA THR A 135 8.79 -7.20 -0.74
C THR A 135 9.21 -8.50 -0.03
N ALA A 136 8.68 -9.65 -0.47
CA ALA A 136 9.07 -10.95 0.07
C ALA A 136 10.55 -11.27 -0.20
N ARG A 137 11.04 -10.96 -1.41
CA ARG A 137 12.45 -11.14 -1.81
C ARG A 137 13.38 -10.30 -0.98
N LEU A 138 13.09 -9.02 -0.81
CA LEU A 138 13.92 -8.14 0.02
C LEU A 138 13.92 -8.61 1.48
N LYS A 139 12.76 -9.05 2.00
CA LYS A 139 12.67 -9.65 3.34
C LYS A 139 13.52 -10.92 3.45
N ALA A 140 13.49 -11.80 2.46
CA ALA A 140 14.28 -13.02 2.45
C ALA A 140 15.78 -12.73 2.39
N ALA A 141 16.20 -11.83 1.51
CA ALA A 141 17.59 -11.44 1.40
C ALA A 141 18.13 -10.77 2.67
N LEU A 142 17.30 -10.00 3.38
CA LEU A 142 17.65 -9.48 4.70
C LEU A 142 17.77 -10.55 5.79
N ALA A 143 16.95 -11.60 5.73
CA ALA A 143 16.99 -12.69 6.68
C ALA A 143 18.23 -13.58 6.49
N HIS A 144 18.59 -13.88 5.24
CA HIS A 144 19.74 -14.73 4.93
C HIS A 144 21.07 -13.96 4.87
N PHE A 145 21.05 -12.70 4.41
CA PHE A 145 22.25 -11.91 4.15
C PHE A 145 22.18 -10.49 4.76
N PRO A 146 21.98 -10.36 6.09
CA PRO A 146 21.86 -9.04 6.73
C PRO A 146 23.13 -8.20 6.60
N GLY A 147 24.31 -8.84 6.54
CA GLY A 147 25.60 -8.17 6.36
C GLY A 147 25.84 -7.65 4.93
N PHE A 148 25.23 -8.28 3.91
CA PHE A 148 25.50 -7.98 2.50
C PHE A 148 25.07 -6.56 2.13
N LEU A 149 23.85 -6.16 2.51
CA LEU A 149 23.36 -4.80 2.26
C LEU A 149 24.13 -3.73 3.05
N ARG A 150 24.67 -4.08 4.23
CA ARG A 150 25.50 -3.18 5.03
C ARG A 150 26.89 -2.99 4.40
N ALA A 151 27.42 -4.01 3.74
CA ALA A 151 28.69 -3.94 3.01
C ALA A 151 28.60 -3.15 1.69
N GLY A 152 27.43 -2.59 1.36
CA GLY A 152 27.19 -1.89 0.10
C GLY A 152 26.71 -2.82 -1.03
N GLY A 153 26.39 -4.07 -0.72
CA GLY A 153 25.81 -5.01 -1.67
C GLY A 153 24.46 -4.51 -2.19
N TRP A 154 24.20 -4.78 -3.46
CA TRP A 154 22.93 -4.46 -4.11
C TRP A 154 22.19 -5.75 -4.42
N ILE A 155 20.87 -5.72 -4.22
CA ILE A 155 19.98 -6.82 -4.57
C ILE A 155 19.10 -6.31 -5.72
N PRO A 156 19.25 -6.86 -6.94
CA PRO A 156 18.34 -6.51 -8.02
C PRO A 156 16.94 -7.04 -7.69
N LEU A 157 15.99 -6.11 -7.54
CA LEU A 157 14.56 -6.40 -7.43
C LEU A 157 13.97 -6.20 -8.84
N GLY A 158 13.20 -7.19 -9.34
CA GLY A 158 12.66 -7.15 -10.71
C GLY A 158 13.04 -8.33 -11.62
N ALA A 159 13.57 -9.43 -11.08
CA ALA A 159 13.81 -10.63 -11.89
C ALA A 159 12.47 -11.21 -12.43
N GLU A 160 12.47 -11.54 -13.72
CA GLU A 160 11.37 -12.23 -14.41
C GLU A 160 11.03 -13.51 -13.63
N THR A 161 9.80 -13.57 -13.12
CA THR A 161 9.36 -14.70 -12.31
C THR A 161 8.15 -15.30 -12.96
N ARG A 162 8.27 -16.59 -13.30
CA ARG A 162 7.11 -17.39 -13.64
C ARG A 162 6.35 -17.70 -12.36
N LEU A 163 5.10 -17.27 -12.31
CA LEU A 163 4.17 -17.57 -11.24
C LEU A 163 3.12 -18.53 -11.78
N ASP A 164 3.08 -19.74 -11.25
CA ASP A 164 2.02 -20.70 -11.56
C ASP A 164 0.90 -20.51 -10.52
N LEU A 165 -0.25 -20.00 -10.98
CA LEU A 165 -1.39 -19.65 -10.14
C LEU A 165 -2.36 -20.83 -10.10
N ILE A 166 -2.53 -21.43 -8.92
CA ILE A 166 -3.38 -22.62 -8.74
C ILE A 166 -4.81 -22.23 -8.39
N TYR A 167 -4.99 -21.22 -7.52
CA TYR A 167 -6.30 -20.75 -7.06
C TYR A 167 -6.38 -19.22 -7.05
N PRO A 168 -7.53 -18.64 -7.40
CA PRO A 168 -7.73 -17.20 -7.31
C PRO A 168 -7.88 -16.77 -5.85
N ILE A 169 -7.22 -15.66 -5.47
CA ILE A 169 -7.32 -15.07 -4.13
C ILE A 169 -8.44 -14.02 -4.16
N PRO A 170 -9.51 -14.15 -3.35
CA PRO A 170 -10.59 -13.17 -3.33
C PRO A 170 -10.22 -11.91 -2.56
N LEU A 171 -10.94 -10.84 -2.84
CA LEU A 171 -10.85 -9.55 -2.15
C LEU A 171 -10.96 -9.71 -0.63
N TYR A 172 -10.10 -9.02 0.13
CA TYR A 172 -9.98 -9.08 1.59
C TYR A 172 -9.61 -10.44 2.18
N TRP A 173 -9.15 -11.40 1.36
CA TRP A 173 -8.61 -12.64 1.88
C TRP A 173 -7.28 -12.41 2.61
N PHE A 174 -7.18 -12.96 3.82
CA PHE A 174 -5.95 -12.99 4.59
C PHE A 174 -5.19 -14.28 4.25
N LEU A 175 -3.97 -14.14 3.75
CA LEU A 175 -3.06 -15.26 3.63
C LEU A 175 -2.50 -15.58 5.02
N ASP A 176 -3.23 -16.34 5.81
CA ASP A 176 -2.67 -17.01 6.97
C ASP A 176 -1.99 -18.32 6.54
N PRO A 177 -0.77 -18.59 7.02
CA PRO A 177 -0.11 -19.87 6.78
C PRO A 177 -0.86 -20.97 7.55
N PRO A 178 -0.83 -22.23 7.05
CA PRO A 178 -1.16 -23.40 7.86
C PRO A 178 -0.20 -23.53 9.06
#